data_AF-A0A4R4M127-F1
#
_entry.id   AF-A0A4R4M127-F1
#
_cell.length_a   1.000
_cell.length_b   1.000
_cell.length_c   1.000
_cell.angle_alpha   90.00
_cell.angle_beta   90.00
_cell.angle_gamma   90.00
#
_symmetry.space_group_name_H-M   'P 1'
#
loop_
_entity.id
_entity.type
_entity.pdbx_description
1 polymer ?
#
loop_
_entity_poly.entity_id
_entity_poly.type
_entity_poly.pdbx_seq_one_letter_code
_entity_poly.pdbx_strand_id
1 'polypeptide(L)' 'MVSPFVRRQRLATVLRELREERGMMADELAKRIHYSRTKISRLEYAYGRPDVPSGRRPNYGQ' A
#
# COMPACT_ATOMS: atom_id res chain seq x y z
N MET A 1 -11.03 -23.13 -1.14
CA MET A 1 -10.95 -21.80 -1.79
C MET A 1 -10.20 -20.87 -0.84
N VAL A 2 -9.07 -20.27 -1.24
CA VAL A 2 -8.28 -19.41 -0.32
C VAL A 2 -9.01 -18.09 -0.09
N SER A 3 -9.24 -17.73 1.18
CA SER A 3 -9.96 -16.51 1.56
C SER A 3 -9.32 -15.26 0.94
N PRO A 4 -10.13 -14.30 0.43
CA PRO A 4 -9.64 -13.03 -0.11
C PRO A 4 -8.72 -12.27 0.86
N PHE A 5 -8.96 -12.41 2.16
CA PHE A 5 -8.12 -11.81 3.20
C PHE A 5 -6.71 -12.41 3.22
N VAL A 6 -6.61 -13.74 3.15
CA VAL A 6 -5.33 -14.47 3.12
C VAL A 6 -4.53 -14.12 1.86
N ARG A 7 -5.21 -13.91 0.72
CA ARG A 7 -4.57 -13.44 -0.52
C ARG A 7 -3.97 -12.04 -0.37
N ARG A 8 -4.69 -11.10 0.25
CA ARG A 8 -4.18 -9.75 0.53
C ARG A 8 -3.02 -9.77 1.51
N GLN A 9 -3.10 -10.61 2.54
CA GLN A 9 -2.02 -10.76 3.51
C GLN A 9 -0.74 -11.30 2.85
N ARG A 10 -0.85 -12.31 1.98
CA ARG A 10 0.30 -12.82 1.22
C ARG A 10 0.89 -11.76 0.30
N LEU A 11 0.05 -11.00 -0.40
CA LEU A 11 0.51 -9.91 -1.25
C LEU A 11 1.26 -8.84 -0.44
N ALA A 12 0.72 -8.48 0.73
CA ALA A 12 1.36 -7.55 1.66
C ALA A 12 2.75 -8.01 2.09
N THR A 13 2.88 -9.29 2.48
CA THR A 13 4.14 -9.90 2.90
C THR A 13 5.17 -9.89 1.77
N VAL A 14 4.80 -10.38 0.59
CA VAL A 14 5.71 -10.44 -0.56
C VAL A 14 6.15 -9.04 -1.01
N LEU A 15 5.25 -8.05 -0.95
CA LEU A 15 5.61 -6.67 -1.26
C LEU A 15 6.63 -6.10 -0.26
N ARG A 16 6.48 -6.42 1.02
CA ARG A 16 7.42 -6.00 2.07
C ARG A 16 8.79 -6.66 1.91
N GLU A 17 8.81 -7.97 1.67
CA GLU A 17 10.04 -8.74 1.43
C GLU A 17 10.79 -8.20 0.21
N LEU A 18 10.12 -7.99 -0.91
CA LEU A 18 10.71 -7.40 -2.12
C LEU A 18 11.30 -5.99 -1.86
N ARG A 19 10.68 -5.24 -0.94
CA ARG A 19 11.13 -3.91 -0.55
C ARG A 19 12.42 -3.98 0.27
N GLU A 20 12.45 -4.89 1.24
CA GLU A 20 13.60 -5.14 2.13
C GLU A 20 14.79 -5.72 1.35
N GLU A 21 14.57 -6.70 0.47
CA GLU A 21 15.62 -7.28 -0.40
C GLU A 21 16.32 -6.24 -1.27
N ARG A 22 15.58 -5.23 -1.72
CA ARG A 22 16.11 -4.17 -2.58
C ARG A 22 16.51 -2.91 -1.82
N GLY A 23 16.41 -2.90 -0.49
CA GLY A 23 16.70 -1.74 0.35
C GLY A 23 15.86 -0.50 0.02
N MET A 24 14.67 -0.68 -0.57
CA MET A 24 13.85 0.42 -1.07
C MET A 24 12.87 0.94 -0.02
N MET A 25 12.51 2.22 -0.11
CA MET A 25 11.42 2.80 0.69
C MET A 25 10.04 2.58 0.02
N ALA A 26 8.96 2.56 0.80
CA ALA A 26 7.60 2.36 0.28
C ALA A 26 7.20 3.44 -0.73
N ASP A 27 7.74 4.65 -0.58
CA ASP A 27 7.57 5.76 -1.52
C ASP A 27 8.30 5.50 -2.86
N GLU A 28 9.49 4.89 -2.82
CA GLU A 28 10.24 4.53 -4.02
C GLU A 28 9.56 3.39 -4.78
N LEU A 29 9.05 2.39 -4.06
CA LEU A 29 8.22 1.35 -4.65
C LEU A 29 7.00 1.96 -5.34
N ALA A 30 6.28 2.87 -4.66
CA ALA A 30 5.10 3.56 -5.20
C ALA A 30 5.41 4.28 -6.52
N LYS A 31 6.52 5.03 -6.57
CA LYS A 31 6.99 5.70 -7.78
C LYS A 31 7.30 4.72 -8.92
N ARG A 32 7.92 3.58 -8.60
CA ARG A 32 8.35 2.59 -9.59
C ARG A 32 7.20 1.80 -10.22
N ILE A 33 6.13 1.55 -9.46
CA ILE A 33 4.92 0.87 -9.96
C ILE A 33 3.80 1.85 -10.31
N HIS A 34 4.11 3.15 -10.37
CA HIS A 34 3.18 4.24 -10.72
C HIS A 34 1.90 4.26 -9.88
N TYR A 35 1.99 3.84 -8.63
CA TYR A 35 0.89 3.89 -7.68
C TYR A 35 1.11 4.98 -6.64
N SER A 36 0.02 5.46 -6.04
CA SER A 36 0.13 6.41 -4.92
C SER A 36 0.70 5.72 -3.68
N ARG A 37 1.47 6.46 -2.88
CA ARG A 37 2.00 6.01 -1.58
C ARG A 37 0.89 5.42 -0.69
N THR A 38 -0.29 6.04 -0.70
CA THR A 38 -1.48 5.58 0.04
C THR A 38 -1.96 4.20 -0.44
N LYS A 39 -1.88 3.92 -1.75
CA LYS A 39 -2.27 2.63 -2.32
C LYS A 39 -1.25 1.53 -1.97
N ILE A 40 0.05 1.83 -1.98
CA ILE A 40 1.08 0.91 -1.48
C ILE A 40 0.88 0.59 -0.01
N SER A 41 0.67 1.62 0.82
CA SER A 41 0.46 1.43 2.25
C SER A 41 -0.77 0.56 2.53
N ARG A 42 -1.89 0.77 1.82
CA ARG A 42 -3.07 -0.12 1.92
C ARG A 42 -2.78 -1.57 1.54
N LEU A 43 -1.95 -1.77 0.52
CA LEU A 43 -1.52 -3.11 0.09
C LEU A 43 -0.60 -3.77 1.14
N GLU A 44 0.36 -3.03 1.71
CA GLU A 44 1.27 -3.52 2.76
C GLU A 44 0.58 -3.79 4.10
N TYR A 45 -0.50 -3.07 4.42
CA TYR A 45 -1.27 -3.30 5.65
C TYR A 45 -2.40 -4.32 5.47
N ALA A 46 -2.62 -4.85 4.26
CA ALA A 46 -3.78 -5.68 3.89
C ALA A 46 -5.16 -5.05 4.23
N TYR A 47 -5.17 -3.74 4.52
CA TYR A 47 -6.37 -2.97 4.87
C TYR A 47 -7.13 -2.60 3.61
N GLY A 48 -8.03 -3.49 3.21
CA GLY A 48 -9.09 -3.23 2.25
C GLY A 48 -10.42 -3.05 2.96
N ARG A 49 -10.62 -1.91 3.63
CA ARG A 49 -11.95 -1.30 3.70
C ARG A 49 -11.97 -0.23 2.59
N PRO A 50 -12.89 -0.31 1.61
CA PRO A 50 -13.06 0.78 0.66
C PRO A 50 -13.28 2.05 1.48
N ASP A 51 -12.66 3.14 1.05
CA ASP A 51 -12.75 4.38 1.79
C ASP A 51 -14.23 4.79 1.89
N VAL A 52 -14.68 4.99 3.12
CA VAL A 52 -15.66 6.04 3.35
C VAL A 52 -14.82 7.31 3.33
N PRO A 53 -15.12 8.29 2.46
CA PRO A 53 -14.32 9.51 2.35
C PRO A 53 -14.52 10.34 3.62
N SER A 54 -13.68 10.13 4.64
CA SER A 54 -13.56 11.07 5.75
C SER A 54 -12.83 12.30 5.22
N GLY A 55 -13.61 13.32 4.87
CA GLY A 55 -13.17 14.57 4.25
C GLY A 55 -12.16 15.35 5.06
N ARG A 56 -10.88 15.01 4.93
CA ARG A 56 -9.77 15.88 5.33
C ARG A 56 -8.84 16.05 4.15
N ARG A 57 -9.02 17.15 3.44
CA ARG A 57 -8.10 17.62 2.39
C ARG A 57 -6.72 17.83 3.05
N PRO A 58 -5.63 17.24 2.54
CA PRO A 58 -4.29 17.71 2.90
C PRO A 58 -4.07 19.03 2.16
N ASN A 59 -4.08 20.11 2.93
CA ASN A 59 -3.66 21.44 2.49
C ASN A 59 -2.15 21.38 2.17
N TYR A 60 -1.80 21.41 0.89
CA TYR A 60 -0.46 21.72 0.41
C TYR A 60 -0.53 23.06 -0.32
N GLY A 61 0.00 24.10 0.33
CA GLY A 61 0.31 25.40 -0.27
C GLY A 61 -0.78 26.46 -0.12
N GLN A 62 -0.58 27.41 0.79
CA GLN A 62 0.08 28.69 0.50
C GLN A 62 0.95 29.07 1.71
#